data_AF-A0A931VE18-F1
#
_entry.id   AF-A0A931VE18-F1
#
_cell.length_a   1.000
_cell.length_b   1.000
_cell.length_c   1.000
_cell.angle_alpha   90.00
_cell.angle_beta   90.00
_cell.angle_gamma   90.00
#
_symmetry.space_group_name_H-M   'P 1'
#
loop_
_entity.id
_entity.type
_entity.pdbx_description
1 polymer ?
#
loop_
_entity_poly.entity_id
_entity_poly.type
_entity_poly.pdbx_seq_one_letter_code
_entity_poly.pdbx_strand_id
1 'polypeptide(L)'
;MNTTSLHVKIDTTIKEQAQKTADEFGLSLSAVVKVLLKQFIRTKRLSVELEENPNAYLRQSLKESEKDIKAGRVISFKTGKDALDYLTAEIENEKRRE
;
A
#
# COMPACT_ATOMS: atom_id res chain seq x y z
N MET A 1 25.03 -18.59 -17.66
CA MET A 1 23.68 -18.38 -17.07
C MET A 1 22.77 -19.41 -17.68
N ASN A 2 22.15 -20.27 -16.88
CA ASN A 2 21.16 -21.22 -17.39
C ASN A 2 19.82 -20.50 -17.52
N THR A 3 19.32 -20.41 -18.75
CA THR A 3 18.00 -19.85 -19.05
C THR A 3 17.06 -20.97 -19.44
N THR A 4 15.86 -20.95 -18.87
CA THR A 4 14.76 -21.86 -19.21
C THR A 4 13.62 -21.06 -19.81
N SER A 5 12.85 -21.66 -20.72
CA SER A 5 11.67 -21.05 -21.30
C SER A 5 10.46 -21.18 -20.36
N LEU A 6 9.62 -20.15 -20.36
CA LEU A 6 8.33 -20.12 -19.66
C LEU A 6 7.23 -20.00 -20.72
N HIS A 7 6.36 -21.00 -20.82
CA HIS A 7 5.20 -20.98 -21.71
C HIS A 7 3.93 -20.80 -20.88
N VAL A 8 3.21 -19.71 -21.11
CA VAL A 8 1.94 -19.40 -20.43
C VAL A 8 0.87 -19.18 -21.51
N LYS A 9 -0.28 -19.85 -21.37
CA LYS A 9 -1.45 -19.58 -22.20
C LYS A 9 -2.18 -18.38 -21.63
N ILE A 10 -2.39 -17.36 -22.46
CA ILE A 10 -3.17 -16.15 -22.14
C ILE A 10 -4.05 -15.80 -23.33
N ASP A 11 -5.09 -15.01 -23.08
CA ASP A 11 -5.93 -14.48 -24.14
C ASP A 11 -5.11 -13.56 -25.08
N THR A 12 -5.43 -13.59 -26.37
CA THR A 12 -4.74 -12.80 -27.40
C THR A 12 -4.86 -11.31 -27.13
N THR A 13 -6.05 -10.84 -26.72
CA THR A 13 -6.29 -9.41 -26.46
C THR A 13 -5.46 -8.92 -25.27
N ILE A 14 -5.36 -9.74 -24.21
CA ILE A 14 -4.52 -9.44 -23.03
C ILE A 14 -3.05 -9.35 -23.45
N LYS A 15 -2.58 -10.27 -24.28
CA LYS A 15 -1.20 -10.29 -24.77
C LYS A 15 -0.86 -9.03 -25.55
N GLU A 16 -1.73 -8.63 -26.48
CA GLU A 16 -1.53 -7.44 -27.32
C GLU A 16 -1.53 -6.16 -26.48
N GLN A 17 -2.48 -6.03 -25.55
CA GLN A 17 -2.53 -4.89 -24.64
C GLN A 17 -1.28 -4.81 -23.76
N ALA A 18 -0.88 -5.91 -23.14
CA ALA A 18 0.32 -5.95 -22.29
C ALA A 18 1.60 -5.62 -23.08
N GLN A 19 1.71 -6.08 -24.33
CA GLN A 19 2.83 -5.75 -25.20
C GLN A 19 2.87 -4.26 -25.51
N LYS A 20 1.74 -3.67 -25.92
CA LYS A 20 1.65 -2.24 -26.19
C LYS A 20 2.02 -1.40 -24.97
N THR A 21 1.50 -1.75 -23.80
CA THR A 21 1.85 -1.07 -22.54
C THR A 21 3.34 -1.18 -22.24
N ALA A 22 3.95 -2.35 -22.42
CA ALA A 22 5.39 -2.50 -22.22
C ALA A 22 6.20 -1.61 -23.19
N ASP A 23 5.78 -1.53 -24.45
CA ASP A 23 6.42 -0.72 -25.49
C ASP A 23 6.31 0.78 -25.21
N GLU A 24 5.21 1.26 -24.60
CA GLU A 24 5.04 2.64 -24.12
C GLU A 24 6.11 3.03 -23.08
N PHE A 25 6.59 2.06 -22.29
CA PHE A 25 7.70 2.24 -21.34
C PHE A 25 9.08 1.91 -21.96
N GLY A 26 9.16 1.61 -23.27
CA GLY A 26 10.39 1.22 -23.94
C GLY A 26 10.94 -0.15 -23.51
N LEU A 27 10.06 -1.03 -23.00
CA LEU A 27 10.41 -2.34 -22.47
C LEU A 27 9.80 -3.46 -23.30
N SER A 28 10.51 -4.59 -23.41
CA SER A 28 9.87 -5.81 -23.92
C SER A 28 8.95 -6.44 -22.87
N LEU A 29 7.87 -7.08 -23.30
CA LEU A 29 6.99 -7.85 -22.41
C LEU A 29 7.77 -8.89 -21.58
N SER A 30 8.77 -9.54 -22.17
CA SER A 30 9.66 -10.48 -21.46
C SER A 30 10.47 -9.82 -20.33
N ALA A 31 10.90 -8.56 -20.51
CA ALA A 31 11.58 -7.80 -19.47
C ALA A 31 10.62 -7.48 -18.30
N VAL A 32 9.39 -7.07 -18.62
CA VAL A 32 8.34 -6.82 -17.62
C VAL A 32 8.06 -8.08 -16.80
N VAL A 33 7.81 -9.21 -17.46
CA VAL A 33 7.56 -10.50 -16.77
C VAL A 33 8.74 -10.89 -15.86
N LYS A 34 9.98 -10.70 -16.33
CA LYS A 34 11.18 -10.99 -15.53
C LYS A 34 11.26 -10.12 -14.27
N VAL A 35 10.92 -8.84 -14.37
CA VAL A 35 10.89 -7.92 -13.22
C VAL A 35 9.78 -8.30 -12.25
N LEU A 36 8.57 -8.62 -12.74
CA LEU A 36 7.46 -9.06 -11.93
C LEU A 36 7.78 -10.36 -11.16
N LEU A 37 8.41 -11.34 -11.80
CA LEU A 37 8.85 -12.56 -11.14
C LEU A 37 9.89 -12.29 -10.04
N LYS A 38 10.86 -11.39 -10.30
CA LYS A 38 11.83 -10.97 -9.28
C LYS A 38 11.16 -10.28 -8.10
N GLN A 39 10.19 -9.41 -8.39
CA GLN A 39 9.43 -8.71 -7.37
C GLN A 39 8.62 -9.69 -6.52
N PHE A 40 7.91 -10.61 -7.16
CA PHE A 40 7.14 -11.66 -6.50
C PHE A 40 7.99 -12.51 -5.55
N ILE A 41 9.19 -12.92 -5.98
CA ILE A 41 10.15 -13.64 -5.14
C ILE A 41 10.60 -12.79 -3.95
N ARG A 42 10.90 -11.51 -4.17
CA ARG A 42 11.39 -10.58 -3.15
C ARG A 42 10.35 -10.27 -2.08
N THR A 43 9.12 -10.00 -2.48
CA THR A 43 8.05 -9.57 -1.57
C THR A 43 7.30 -10.75 -0.96
N LYS A 44 7.35 -11.94 -1.59
CA LYS A 44 6.51 -13.10 -1.27
C LYS A 44 5.01 -12.76 -1.24
N ARG A 45 4.60 -11.76 -2.02
CA ARG A 45 3.24 -11.26 -2.11
C ARG A 45 2.89 -10.97 -3.56
N LEU A 46 1.69 -11.34 -3.97
CA LEU A 46 1.08 -10.87 -5.20
C LEU A 46 0.22 -9.66 -4.85
N SER A 47 0.66 -8.47 -5.23
CA SER A 47 -0.16 -7.26 -5.08
C SER A 47 -1.12 -7.17 -6.27
N VAL A 48 -2.40 -7.39 -6.00
CA VAL A 48 -3.49 -7.04 -6.91
C VAL A 48 -4.13 -5.79 -6.31
N GLU A 49 -3.73 -4.63 -6.81
CA GLU A 49 -4.30 -3.36 -6.37
C GLU A 49 -5.59 -3.13 -7.17
N LEU A 50 -6.74 -3.18 -6.49
CA LEU A 50 -7.91 -2.41 -6.89
C LEU A 50 -7.67 -0.99 -6.36
N GLU A 51 -8.04 0.06 -7.10
CA GLU A 51 -8.03 1.44 -6.58
C GLU A 51 -8.53 1.46 -5.12
N GLU A 52 -7.64 1.82 -4.19
CA GLU A 52 -7.95 1.89 -2.77
C GLU A 52 -8.83 3.11 -2.50
N ASN A 53 -10.12 2.99 -2.80
CA ASN A 53 -11.11 3.99 -2.45
C ASN A 53 -11.41 3.88 -0.94
N PRO A 54 -11.13 4.91 -0.11
CA PRO A 54 -11.40 4.87 1.32
C PRO A 54 -12.85 4.46 1.58
N ASN A 55 -13.12 3.56 2.52
CA ASN A 55 -14.51 3.21 2.84
C ASN A 55 -15.25 4.40 3.52
N ALA A 56 -16.56 4.30 3.67
CA ALA A 56 -17.37 5.39 4.24
C ALA A 56 -16.90 5.81 5.64
N TYR A 57 -16.50 4.84 6.47
CA TYR A 57 -15.95 5.06 7.81
C TYR A 57 -14.65 5.86 7.73
N LEU A 58 -13.68 5.42 6.92
CA LEU A 58 -12.40 6.09 6.78
C LEU A 58 -12.55 7.51 6.25
N ARG A 59 -13.45 7.75 5.27
CA ARG A 59 -13.75 9.10 4.80
C ARG A 59 -14.31 10.00 5.91
N GLN A 60 -15.14 9.45 6.79
CA GLN A 60 -15.70 10.20 7.91
C GLN A 60 -14.62 10.51 8.96
N SER A 61 -13.81 9.52 9.34
CA SER A 61 -12.71 9.70 10.29
C SER A 61 -11.69 10.74 9.81
N LEU A 62 -11.38 10.78 8.51
CA LEU A 62 -10.51 11.81 7.94
C LEU A 62 -11.12 13.22 8.06
N LYS A 63 -12.42 13.38 7.77
CA LYS A 63 -13.13 14.65 7.93
C LYS A 63 -13.17 15.13 9.38
N GLU A 64 -13.33 14.20 10.33
CA GLU A 64 -13.31 14.49 11.76
C GLU A 64 -11.91 14.94 12.20
N SER A 65 -10.88 14.19 11.80
CA SER A 65 -9.49 14.55 12.06
C SER A 65 -9.12 15.94 11.53
N GLU A 66 -9.54 16.29 10.30
CA GLU A 66 -9.33 17.63 9.75
C GLU A 66 -10.00 18.74 10.60
N LYS A 67 -11.21 18.48 11.11
CA LYS A 67 -11.91 19.43 11.99
C LYS A 67 -11.21 19.56 13.34
N ASP A 68 -10.71 18.48 13.89
CA ASP A 68 -10.00 18.47 15.17
C ASP A 68 -8.66 19.21 15.06
N ILE A 69 -7.92 19.01 13.98
CA ILE A 69 -6.68 19.76 13.70
C ILE A 69 -6.99 21.26 13.62
N LYS A 70 -8.01 21.67 12.85
CA LYS A 70 -8.39 23.09 12.71
C LYS A 70 -8.86 23.71 14.01
N ALA A 71 -9.49 22.92 14.88
CA ALA A 71 -9.99 23.38 16.17
C ALA A 71 -8.95 23.27 17.29
N GLY A 72 -7.73 22.81 17.01
CA GLY A 72 -6.70 22.60 18.03
C GLY A 72 -7.02 21.46 19.02
N ARG A 73 -7.97 20.57 18.69
CA ARG A 73 -8.31 19.37 19.48
C ARG A 73 -7.36 18.21 19.16
N VAL A 74 -6.08 18.51 19.03
CA VAL A 74 -5.04 17.54 18.69
C VAL A 74 -3.85 17.71 19.61
N ILE A 75 -3.18 16.59 19.87
CA ILE A 75 -1.95 16.57 20.65
C ILE A 75 -0.82 16.21 19.69
N SER A 76 0.19 17.07 19.63
CA SER A 76 1.38 16.88 18.81
C SER A 76 2.59 16.59 19.70
N PHE A 77 3.42 15.65 19.29
CA PHE A 77 4.60 15.23 20.04
C PHE A 77 5.88 15.65 19.28
N LYS A 78 6.92 16.05 20.01
CA LYS A 78 8.21 16.40 19.42
C LYS A 78 9.05 15.16 19.10
N THR A 79 8.89 14.12 19.91
CA THR A 79 9.58 12.84 19.74
C THR A 79 8.62 11.66 19.81
N GLY A 80 9.02 10.52 19.23
CA GLY A 80 8.27 9.28 19.37
C GLY A 80 8.17 8.80 20.82
N LYS A 81 9.14 9.14 21.66
CA LYS A 81 9.10 8.82 23.09
C LYS A 81 7.97 9.56 23.80
N ASP A 82 7.80 10.86 23.53
CA ASP A 82 6.72 11.65 24.14
C ASP A 82 5.34 11.10 23.76
N ALA A 83 5.18 10.63 22.53
CA ALA A 83 3.94 10.01 22.06
C ALA A 83 3.65 8.68 22.77
N LEU A 84 4.67 7.85 22.98
CA LEU A 84 4.54 6.59 23.70
C LEU A 84 4.21 6.83 25.18
N ASP A 85 4.91 7.75 25.83
CA ASP A 85 4.67 8.08 27.23
C ASP A 85 3.23 8.60 27.44
N TYR A 86 2.71 9.40 26.50
CA TYR A 86 1.30 9.82 26.49
C TYR A 86 0.32 8.65 26.36
N LEU A 87 0.56 7.74 25.41
CA LEU A 87 -0.31 6.58 25.20
C LEU A 87 -0.32 5.65 26.43
N THR A 88 0.84 5.45 27.07
CA THR A 88 0.93 4.66 28.31
C THR A 88 0.11 5.29 29.43
N ALA A 89 0.21 6.61 29.62
CA ALA A 89 -0.57 7.31 30.63
C ALA A 89 -2.09 7.20 30.37
N GLU A 90 -2.52 7.27 29.11
CA GLU A 90 -3.95 7.17 28.78
C GLU A 90 -4.50 5.76 29.00
N ILE A 91 -3.75 4.72 28.66
CA ILE A 91 -4.11 3.32 28.95
C ILE A 91 -4.23 3.10 30.46
N GLU A 92 -3.33 3.69 31.27
CA GLU A 92 -3.41 3.61 32.73
C GLU A 92 -4.59 4.42 33.31
N ASN A 93 -4.96 5.54 32.69
CA ASN A 93 -6.13 6.32 33.08
C ASN A 93 -7.42 5.53 32.83
N GLU A 94 -7.52 4.85 31.69
CA GLU A 94 -8.70 4.06 31.33
C GLU A 94 -8.88 2.85 32.27
N LYS A 95 -7.80 2.13 32.56
CA LYS A 95 -7.80 1.02 33.55
C LYS A 95 -8.17 1.45 34.97
N ARG A 96 -8.02 2.72 35.33
CA ARG A 96 -8.41 3.27 36.63
C ARG A 96 -9.88 3.72 36.67
N ARG A 97 -10.53 3.83 35.51
CA ARG A 97 -11.94 4.23 35.37
C ARG A 97 -12.90 3.04 35.29
N GLU A 98 -12.37 1.85 35.04
CA GLU A 98 -13.06 0.55 35.15
C GLU A 98 -13.03 0.02 36.59
#